data_AF-A0A9D9Y413-F1
#
_entry.id   AF-A0A9D9Y413-F1
#
_cell.length_a   1.000
_cell.length_b   1.000
_cell.length_c   1.000
_cell.angle_alpha   90.00
_cell.angle_beta   90.00
_cell.angle_gamma   90.00
#
_symmetry.space_group_name_H-M   'P 1'
#
loop_
_entity.id
_entity.type
_entity.pdbx_description
1 polymer ?
#
loop_
_entity_poly.entity_id
_entity_poly.type
_entity_poly.pdbx_seq_one_letter_code
_entity_poly.pdbx_strand_id
1 'polypeptide(L)'
;MSELTFGQKAVGLSFNPSGDEKVTKAKQLSADLIDLVEEHKNASTDNGKAMSSWASSVFRTAAFNAIITAQMAVVKFLTWKD
;
A
#
# COMPACT_ATOMS: atom_id res chain seq x y z
N MET A 1 -8.17 7.64 -18.76
CA MET A 1 -7.53 6.61 -17.92
C MET A 1 -7.79 6.99 -16.47
N SER A 2 -8.35 6.11 -15.65
CA SER A 2 -8.58 6.38 -14.23
C SER A 2 -7.25 6.67 -13.54
N GLU A 3 -7.18 7.73 -12.75
CA GLU A 3 -5.99 8.06 -11.98
C GLU A 3 -5.77 6.97 -10.92
N LEU A 4 -4.55 6.43 -10.84
CA LEU A 4 -4.20 5.42 -9.84
C LEU A 4 -4.25 6.03 -8.44
N THR A 5 -4.76 5.28 -7.46
CA THR A 5 -4.73 5.66 -6.05
C THR A 5 -3.30 5.74 -5.52
N PHE A 6 -3.12 6.32 -4.33
CA PHE A 6 -1.78 6.43 -3.73
C PHE A 6 -1.19 5.04 -3.48
N GLY A 7 -1.98 4.11 -2.94
CA GLY A 7 -1.60 2.73 -2.74
C GLY A 7 -1.23 2.02 -4.03
N GLN A 8 -2.02 2.19 -5.10
CA GLN A 8 -1.74 1.58 -6.40
C GLN A 8 -0.45 2.09 -7.05
N LYS A 9 -0.15 3.39 -6.87
CA LYS A 9 1.13 3.99 -7.24
C LYS A 9 2.27 3.41 -6.41
N ALA A 10 2.08 3.27 -5.09
CA ALA A 10 3.10 2.78 -4.16
C ALA A 10 3.53 1.33 -4.42
N VAL A 11 2.59 0.43 -4.73
CA VAL A 11 2.88 -0.99 -5.00
C VAL A 11 3.28 -1.27 -6.45
N GLY A 12 3.25 -0.25 -7.31
CA GLY A 12 3.48 -0.39 -8.75
C GLY A 12 2.53 -1.41 -9.38
N LEU A 13 1.22 -1.19 -9.25
CA LEU A 13 0.19 -2.14 -9.71
C LEU A 13 0.36 -2.51 -11.19
N SER A 14 0.72 -1.54 -12.04
CA SER A 14 0.92 -1.74 -13.48
C SER A 14 2.17 -2.56 -13.84
N PHE A 15 3.09 -2.78 -12.89
CA PHE A 15 4.31 -3.54 -13.13
C PHE A 15 4.08 -5.03 -12.80
N ASN A 16 3.52 -5.78 -13.75
CA ASN A 16 3.39 -7.24 -13.65
C ASN A 16 3.93 -7.93 -14.93
N PRO A 17 5.26 -8.06 -15.07
CA PRO A 17 5.86 -8.71 -16.24
C PRO A 17 5.53 -10.21 -16.35
N SER A 18 5.12 -10.85 -15.25
CA SER A 18 4.74 -12.26 -15.23
C SER A 18 3.34 -12.53 -15.77
N GLY A 19 2.47 -11.50 -15.81
CA GLY A 19 1.05 -11.64 -16.16
C GLY A 19 0.22 -12.44 -15.15
N ASP A 20 0.79 -12.87 -14.02
CA ASP A 20 0.09 -13.69 -13.02
C ASP A 20 -0.96 -12.86 -12.28
N GLU A 21 -2.22 -13.28 -12.35
CA GLU A 21 -3.34 -12.64 -11.65
C GLU A 21 -3.14 -12.61 -10.13
N LYS A 22 -2.44 -13.60 -9.55
CA LYS A 22 -2.14 -13.64 -8.11
C LYS A 22 -1.19 -12.51 -7.72
N VAL A 23 -0.22 -12.16 -8.57
CA VAL A 23 0.68 -11.02 -8.35
C VAL A 23 -0.11 -9.72 -8.38
N THR A 24 -1.00 -9.55 -9.36
CA THR A 24 -1.89 -8.38 -9.45
C THR A 24 -2.77 -8.28 -8.20
N LYS A 25 -3.35 -9.40 -7.75
CA LYS A 25 -4.19 -9.44 -6.55
C LYS A 25 -3.42 -9.10 -5.28
N ALA A 26 -2.21 -9.64 -5.10
CA ALA A 26 -1.37 -9.33 -3.95
C ALA A 26 -1.01 -7.85 -3.88
N LYS A 27 -0.71 -7.24 -5.03
CA LYS A 27 -0.47 -5.80 -5.15
C LYS A 27 -1.72 -4.99 -4.85
N GLN A 28 -2.87 -5.36 -5.41
CA GLN A 28 -4.13 -4.64 -5.17
C GLN A 28 -4.52 -4.66 -3.68
N LEU A 29 -4.45 -5.82 -3.01
CA LEU A 29 -4.72 -5.91 -1.56
C LEU A 29 -3.78 -5.04 -0.72
N SER A 30 -2.52 -4.96 -1.14
CA SER A 30 -1.53 -4.11 -0.47
C SER A 30 -1.78 -2.63 -0.73
N ALA A 31 -2.20 -2.27 -1.95
CA ALA A 31 -2.61 -0.92 -2.31
C ALA A 31 -3.83 -0.47 -1.50
N ASP A 32 -4.87 -1.30 -1.44
CA ASP A 32 -6.11 -1.00 -0.70
C ASP A 32 -5.80 -0.75 0.79
N LEU A 33 -4.90 -1.54 1.37
CA LEU A 33 -4.50 -1.36 2.76
C LEU A 33 -3.68 -0.08 2.99
N ILE A 34 -2.84 0.32 2.02
CA ILE A 34 -2.12 1.60 2.07
C ILE A 34 -3.10 2.78 1.93
N ASP A 35 -4.08 2.67 1.03
CA ASP A 35 -5.09 3.71 0.83
C ASP A 35 -5.92 3.92 2.10
N LEU A 36 -6.30 2.86 2.81
CA LEU A 36 -6.98 2.96 4.12
C LEU A 36 -6.16 3.76 5.16
N VAL A 37 -4.83 3.59 5.17
CA VAL A 37 -3.93 4.34 6.07
C VAL A 37 -3.87 5.83 5.68
N GLU A 38 -3.85 6.14 4.38
CA GLU A 38 -3.86 7.52 3.88
C GLU A 38 -5.20 8.22 4.13
N GLU A 39 -6.32 7.54 3.89
CA GLU A 39 -7.67 8.05 4.11
C GLU A 39 -7.85 8.46 5.58
N HIS A 40 -7.42 7.62 6.52
CA HIS A 40 -7.53 7.92 7.95
C HIS A 40 -6.71 9.16 8.36
N LYS A 41 -5.52 9.35 7.78
CA LYS A 41 -4.74 10.59 7.99
C LYS A 41 -5.48 11.80 7.46
N ASN A 42 -6.01 11.74 6.24
CA ASN A 42 -6.65 12.88 5.60
C ASN A 42 -7.94 13.28 6.36
N ALA A 43 -8.76 12.30 6.76
CA ALA A 43 -9.95 12.52 7.58
C ALA A 43 -9.63 13.09 8.98
N SER A 44 -8.47 12.76 9.55
CA SER A 44 -8.00 13.33 10.82
C SER A 44 -7.47 14.76 10.69
N THR A 45 -7.10 15.19 9.47
CA THR A 45 -6.58 16.54 9.21
C THR A 45 -7.71 17.56 9.05
N ASP A 46 -8.83 17.17 8.41
CA ASP A 46 -9.98 18.06 8.16
C ASP A 46 -10.82 18.36 9.41
N ASN A 47 -10.83 17.48 10.41
CA ASN A 47 -11.66 17.63 11.60
C ASN A 47 -11.07 18.55 12.70
N GLY A 48 -10.03 19.34 12.39
CA GLY A 48 -9.43 20.33 13.30
C GLY A 48 -8.71 19.76 14.54
N LYS A 49 -8.94 18.48 14.87
CA LYS A 49 -8.12 17.69 15.78
C LYS A 49 -6.92 17.21 14.99
N ALA A 50 -5.91 18.06 14.84
CA ALA A 50 -4.63 17.69 14.28
C ALA A 50 -4.08 16.48 15.07
N MET A 51 -4.39 15.27 14.61
CA MET A 51 -3.72 14.05 15.04
C MET A 51 -2.36 14.00 14.34
N SER A 52 -1.63 15.12 14.30
CA SER A 52 -0.19 15.14 14.09
C SER A 52 0.52 14.74 15.38
N SER A 53 -0.04 13.76 16.11
CA SER A 53 0.70 13.11 17.18
C SER A 53 1.82 12.34 16.50
N TRP A 54 3.04 12.54 16.97
CA TRP A 54 4.22 11.79 16.53
C TRP A 54 3.92 10.28 16.39
N ALA A 55 3.11 9.73 17.30
CA ALA A 55 2.65 8.35 17.26
C ALA A 55 1.90 7.98 15.95
N SER A 56 0.99 8.83 15.47
CA SER A 56 0.25 8.60 14.22
C SER A 56 1.19 8.54 13.01
N SER A 57 2.17 9.46 12.96
CA SER A 57 3.19 9.46 11.92
C SER A 57 4.08 8.20 11.97
N VAL A 58 4.48 7.77 13.16
CA VAL A 58 5.27 6.55 13.38
C VAL A 58 4.48 5.31 12.95
N PHE A 59 3.23 5.14 13.39
CA PHE A 59 2.41 3.99 13.04
C PHE A 59 2.10 3.93 11.55
N ARG A 60 1.79 5.07 10.93
CA ARG A 60 1.62 5.19 9.48
C ARG A 60 2.88 4.73 8.73
N THR A 61 4.04 5.25 9.11
CA THR A 61 5.31 4.91 8.46
C THR A 61 5.64 3.43 8.63
N ALA A 62 5.45 2.91 9.84
CA ALA A 62 5.67 1.50 10.13
C ALA A 62 4.73 0.59 9.32
N ALA A 63 3.44 0.93 9.25
CA ALA A 63 2.45 0.18 8.48
C ALA A 63 2.80 0.19 6.99
N PHE A 64 3.08 1.37 6.42
CA PHE A 64 3.45 1.50 5.00
C PHE A 64 4.68 0.63 4.66
N ASN A 65 5.75 0.73 5.45
CA ASN A 65 6.96 -0.05 5.24
C ASN A 65 6.71 -1.55 5.36
N ALA A 66 5.92 -1.98 6.35
CA ALA A 66 5.59 -3.39 6.56
C ALA A 66 4.77 -3.96 5.39
N ILE A 67 3.79 -3.19 4.89
CA ILE A 67 2.94 -3.61 3.76
C ILE A 67 3.77 -3.75 2.49
N ILE A 68 4.62 -2.77 2.16
CA ILE A 68 5.51 -2.86 0.99
C ILE A 68 6.46 -4.06 1.12
N THR A 69 7.05 -4.26 2.30
CA THR A 69 7.94 -5.40 2.54
C THR A 69 7.22 -6.74 2.34
N ALA A 70 6.01 -6.88 2.90
CA ALA A 70 5.19 -8.07 2.73
C ALA A 70 4.79 -8.28 1.27
N GLN A 71 4.36 -7.22 0.58
CA GLN A 71 3.98 -7.27 -0.83
C GLN A 71 5.13 -7.79 -1.70
N MET A 72 6.34 -7.29 -1.49
CA MET A 72 7.52 -7.72 -2.25
C MET A 72 7.90 -9.17 -1.97
N ALA A 73 7.81 -9.60 -0.70
CA ALA A 73 8.05 -10.99 -0.32
C ALA A 73 7.01 -11.94 -0.94
N VAL A 74 5.73 -11.58 -0.94
CA VAL A 74 4.66 -12.36 -1.56
C VAL A 74 4.84 -12.45 -3.07
N VAL A 75 5.13 -11.34 -3.75
CA VAL A 75 5.37 -11.37 -5.21
C VAL A 75 6.59 -12.23 -5.55
N LYS A 76 7.66 -12.13 -4.77
CA LYS A 76 8.83 -12.99 -4.93
C LYS A 76 8.48 -14.45 -4.74
N PHE A 77 7.70 -14.80 -3.71
CA PHE A 77 7.26 -16.16 -3.47
C PHE A 77 6.38 -16.71 -4.61
N LEU A 78 5.43 -15.91 -5.10
CA LEU A 78 4.54 -16.29 -6.20
C LEU A 78 5.26 -16.50 -7.53
N THR A 79 6.33 -15.73 -7.76
CA THR A 79 7.10 -15.77 -9.02
C THR A 79 8.35 -16.63 -8.93
N TRP A 80 8.64 -17.21 -7.76
CA TRP A 80 9.79 -18.08 -7.56
C TRP A 80 9.62 -19.35 -8.41
N LYS A 81 10.58 -19.57 -9.30
CA LYS A 81 10.73 -20.82 -10.04
C LYS A 81 11.99 -21.49 -9.49
N ASP A 82 11.85 -22.74 -9.06
CA ASP A 82 12.98 -23.58 -8.66
C ASP A 82 13.97 -23.78 -9.81
#